data_AF-A0AAU5HRJ1-F1
#
_entry.id   AF-A0AAU5HRJ1-F1
#
_cell.length_a   1.000
_cell.length_b   1.000
_cell.length_c   1.000
_cell.angle_alpha   90.00
_cell.angle_beta   90.00
_cell.angle_gamma   90.00
#
_symmetry.space_group_name_H-M   'P 1'
#
loop_
_entity.id
_entity.type
_entity.pdbx_description
1 polymer ?
#
loop_
_entity_poly.entity_id
_entity_poly.type
_entity_poly.pdbx_seq_one_letter_code
_entity_poly.pdbx_strand_id
1 'polypeptide(L)'
;MMYDQTRAQQPAGQNRTPSERRTPGPEPLLPSSERDKVLQRLRHALNTFADTPRDALEEAESAYDEATAQLVTALAARRDLLRAAWADQDPESPSEAESEEFRNALRQYREITQRLLQL
;
A
#
# COMPACT_ATOMS: atom_id res chain seq x y z
N MET A 1 -44.92 -50.89 1.51
CA MET A 1 -44.63 -49.51 1.93
C MET A 1 -43.30 -49.53 2.68
N MET A 2 -42.20 -49.30 1.97
CA MET A 2 -40.84 -49.36 2.50
C MET A 2 -40.15 -48.08 2.02
N TYR A 3 -39.83 -47.17 2.94
CA TYR A 3 -39.17 -45.91 2.63
C TYR A 3 -37.67 -46.17 2.50
N ASP A 4 -37.12 -46.03 1.29
CA ASP A 4 -35.67 -46.02 1.08
C ASP A 4 -35.09 -44.72 1.64
N GLN A 5 -34.26 -44.90 2.68
CA GLN A 5 -33.53 -43.84 3.36
C GLN A 5 -32.35 -43.39 2.51
N THR A 6 -32.58 -42.55 1.50
CA THR A 6 -31.51 -41.71 0.92
C THR A 6 -31.53 -40.34 1.57
N ARG A 7 -31.09 -40.29 2.83
CA ARG A 7 -30.78 -39.04 3.53
C ARG A 7 -29.29 -39.00 3.85
N ALA A 8 -28.67 -37.92 3.38
CA ALA A 8 -27.38 -37.37 3.82
C ALA A 8 -26.12 -38.17 3.45
N GLN A 9 -25.65 -37.97 2.22
CA GLN A 9 -24.21 -37.76 2.02
C GLN A 9 -24.01 -36.38 1.38
N GLN A 10 -24.17 -35.34 2.21
CA GLN A 10 -23.49 -34.07 1.95
C GLN A 10 -22.01 -34.31 2.24
N PRO A 11 -21.09 -34.14 1.27
CA PRO A 11 -19.68 -34.11 1.60
C PRO A 11 -19.41 -32.87 2.46
N ALA A 12 -19.27 -33.10 3.77
CA ALA A 12 -18.63 -32.18 4.68
C ALA A 12 -17.14 -32.09 4.32
N GLY A 13 -16.62 -30.87 4.23
CA GLY A 13 -15.18 -30.66 4.17
C GLY A 13 -14.63 -30.05 2.89
N GLN A 14 -15.32 -29.09 2.27
CA GLN A 14 -14.57 -28.00 1.64
C GLN A 14 -14.27 -26.99 2.73
N ASN A 15 -13.13 -27.20 3.41
CA ASN A 15 -12.41 -26.14 4.10
C ASN A 15 -12.15 -25.03 3.08
N ARG A 16 -13.13 -24.13 2.92
CA ARG A 16 -12.91 -22.82 2.34
C ARG A 16 -11.99 -22.11 3.31
N THR A 17 -10.70 -22.33 3.14
CA THR A 17 -9.72 -21.38 3.66
C THR A 17 -10.15 -20.02 3.10
N PRO A 18 -10.43 -19.02 3.95
CA PRO A 18 -10.42 -17.65 3.51
C PRO A 18 -8.95 -17.28 3.33
N SER A 19 -8.27 -17.95 2.38
CA SER A 19 -7.25 -17.26 1.62
C SER A 19 -8.02 -16.35 0.70
N GLU A 20 -8.52 -15.28 1.34
CA GLU A 20 -8.89 -14.05 0.70
C GLU A 20 -7.94 -13.87 -0.45
N ARG A 21 -8.52 -13.77 -1.63
CA ARG A 21 -7.96 -12.96 -2.69
C ARG A 21 -7.71 -11.58 -2.08
N ARG A 22 -6.60 -11.43 -1.36
CA ARG A 22 -5.89 -10.17 -1.26
C ARG A 22 -5.45 -9.97 -2.70
N THR A 23 -6.35 -9.40 -3.50
CA THR A 23 -5.92 -8.53 -4.59
C THR A 23 -4.75 -7.76 -4.01
N PRO A 24 -3.54 -7.85 -4.59
CA PRO A 24 -2.39 -7.12 -4.08
C PRO A 24 -2.90 -5.73 -3.82
N GLY A 25 -2.96 -5.36 -2.53
CA GLY A 25 -3.44 -4.05 -2.17
C GLY A 25 -2.62 -3.07 -2.99
N PRO A 26 -3.22 -1.96 -3.45
CA PRO A 26 -2.51 -0.91 -4.18
C PRO A 26 -1.10 -0.75 -3.60
N GLU A 27 -0.08 -0.89 -4.45
CA GLU A 27 1.32 -0.98 -4.00
C GLU A 27 1.60 0.11 -2.97
N PRO A 28 2.09 -0.25 -1.77
CA PRO A 28 2.15 0.70 -0.67
C PRO A 28 3.04 1.90 -1.03
N LEU A 29 2.61 3.12 -0.65
CA LEU A 29 3.37 4.35 -0.95
C LEU A 29 4.76 4.38 -0.30
N LEU A 30 4.93 3.64 0.79
CA LEU A 30 6.18 3.46 1.50
C LEU A 30 6.74 2.04 1.28
N PRO A 31 8.08 1.88 1.19
CA PRO A 31 8.71 0.57 1.31
C PRO A 31 8.28 -0.14 2.61
N SER A 32 8.13 -1.46 2.57
CA SER A 32 7.71 -2.24 3.75
C SER A 32 8.70 -2.13 4.91
N SER A 33 10.00 -2.17 4.62
CA SER A 33 11.07 -2.08 5.62
C SER A 33 11.11 -0.74 6.37
N GLU A 34 10.77 0.35 5.71
CA GLU A 34 10.69 1.69 6.29
C GLU A 34 9.46 1.83 7.18
N ARG A 35 8.29 1.37 6.70
CA ARG A 35 7.06 1.28 7.49
C ARG A 35 7.25 0.47 8.77
N ASP A 36 7.92 -0.68 8.70
CA ASP A 36 8.08 -1.57 9.84
C ASP A 36 8.90 -0.93 10.97
N LYS A 37 9.91 -0.11 10.62
CA LYS A 37 10.73 0.65 11.59
C LYS A 37 9.90 1.69 12.33
N VAL A 38 9.13 2.49 11.60
CA VAL A 38 8.21 3.49 12.19
C VAL A 38 7.20 2.81 13.12
N LEU A 39 6.59 1.71 12.68
CA LEU A 39 5.62 0.96 13.49
C LEU A 39 6.26 0.32 14.73
N GLN A 40 7.55 -0.05 14.66
CA GLN A 40 8.27 -0.54 15.82
C GLN A 40 8.51 0.56 16.86
N ARG A 41 8.95 1.75 16.43
CA ARG A 41 9.13 2.91 17.32
C ARG A 41 7.83 3.34 17.97
N LEU A 42 6.75 3.44 17.20
CA LEU A 42 5.43 3.79 17.73
C LEU A 42 4.94 2.76 18.76
N ARG A 43 5.12 1.45 18.48
CA ARG A 43 4.79 0.41 19.47
C ARG A 43 5.62 0.53 20.75
N HIS A 44 6.90 0.88 20.63
CA HIS A 44 7.76 1.09 21.79
C HIS A 44 7.30 2.27 22.65
N ALA A 45 6.98 3.40 22.02
CA ALA A 45 6.40 4.56 22.69
C ALA A 45 5.10 4.21 23.44
N LEU A 46 4.17 3.51 22.78
CA LEU A 46 2.91 3.10 23.41
C LEU A 46 3.11 2.16 24.60
N ASN A 47 4.11 1.27 24.55
CA ASN A 47 4.41 0.35 25.64
C ASN A 47 5.07 1.02 26.84
N THR A 48 5.87 2.07 26.62
CA THR A 48 6.60 2.80 27.67
C THR A 48 5.81 3.97 28.26
N PHE A 49 4.68 4.33 27.64
CA PHE A 49 3.83 5.44 28.07
C PHE A 49 3.39 5.38 29.55
N ALA A 50 3.13 4.18 30.08
CA ALA A 50 2.71 4.00 31.47
C ALA A 50 3.82 4.38 32.47
N ASP A 51 5.09 4.21 32.08
CA ASP A 51 6.26 4.46 32.94
C ASP A 51 6.81 5.88 32.73
N THR A 52 6.89 6.32 31.47
CA THR A 52 7.50 7.59 31.07
C THR A 52 6.63 8.30 30.03
N PRO A 53 5.50 8.93 30.44
CA PRO A 53 4.49 9.43 29.50
C PRO A 53 5.00 10.56 28.60
N ARG A 54 5.91 11.41 29.10
CA ARG A 54 6.50 12.50 28.31
C ARG A 54 7.48 11.97 27.27
N ASP A 55 8.42 11.13 27.69
CA ASP A 55 9.43 10.55 26.80
C ASP A 55 8.78 9.67 25.72
N ALA A 56 7.74 8.92 26.09
CA ALA A 56 6.95 8.14 25.14
C ALA A 56 6.25 9.03 24.10
N LEU A 57 5.75 10.20 24.50
CA LEU A 57 5.13 11.14 23.56
C LEU A 57 6.18 11.74 22.61
N GLU A 58 7.34 12.13 23.13
CA GLU A 58 8.46 12.64 22.33
C GLU A 58 8.96 11.58 21.31
N GLU A 59 9.05 10.30 21.71
CA GLU A 59 9.38 9.20 20.79
C GLU A 59 8.29 8.97 19.74
N ALA A 60 7.01 9.09 20.11
CA ALA A 60 5.90 8.97 19.17
C ALA A 60 5.89 10.12 18.14
N GLU A 61 6.19 11.34 18.58
CA GLU A 61 6.35 12.51 17.70
C GLU A 61 7.52 12.31 16.74
N SER A 62 8.68 11.88 17.25
CA SER A 62 9.85 11.57 16.41
C SER A 62 9.56 10.47 15.38
N ALA A 63 8.84 9.42 15.78
CA ALA A 63 8.42 8.36 14.86
C ALA A 63 7.47 8.88 13.76
N TYR A 64 6.57 9.81 14.10
CA TYR A 64 5.68 10.46 13.13
C TYR A 64 6.45 11.33 12.13
N ASP A 65 7.39 12.14 12.61
CA ASP A 65 8.25 12.97 11.77
C ASP A 65 9.09 12.13 10.80
N GLU A 66 9.68 11.04 11.30
CA GLU A 66 10.44 10.10 10.48
C GLU A 66 9.56 9.46 9.39
N ALA A 67 8.36 9.03 9.74
CA ALA A 67 7.40 8.47 8.78
C ALA A 67 7.05 9.47 7.68
N THR A 68 6.84 10.73 8.07
CA THR A 68 6.52 11.81 7.14
C THR A 68 7.69 12.11 6.20
N ALA A 69 8.92 12.17 6.73
CA ALA A 69 10.12 12.38 5.92
C ALA A 69 10.37 11.23 4.93
N GLN A 70 10.18 9.98 5.37
CA GLN A 70 10.28 8.80 4.52
C GLN A 70 9.21 8.83 3.42
N LEU A 71 7.96 9.22 3.75
CA LEU A 71 6.88 9.30 2.76
C LEU A 71 7.19 10.35 1.69
N VAL A 72 7.62 11.55 2.08
CA VAL A 72 8.01 12.60 1.13
C VAL A 72 9.15 12.14 0.22
N THR A 73 10.15 11.45 0.79
CA THR A 73 11.30 10.93 0.04
C THR A 73 10.88 9.86 -0.97
N ALA A 74 10.06 8.90 -0.55
CA ALA A 74 9.53 7.84 -1.42
C ALA A 74 8.67 8.40 -2.57
N LEU A 75 7.84 9.41 -2.27
CA LEU A 75 7.04 10.11 -3.28
C LEU A 75 7.90 10.87 -4.28
N ALA A 76 8.95 11.54 -3.82
CA ALA A 76 9.90 12.23 -4.70
C ALA A 76 10.57 11.24 -5.66
N ALA A 77 11.11 10.12 -5.13
CA ALA A 77 11.72 9.08 -5.93
C ALA A 77 10.75 8.49 -6.96
N ARG A 78 9.49 8.22 -6.56
CA ARG A 78 8.47 7.70 -7.49
C ARG A 78 8.09 8.71 -8.56
N ARG A 79 7.99 10.00 -8.23
CA ARG A 79 7.76 11.07 -9.22
C ARG A 79 8.89 11.12 -10.24
N ASP A 80 10.13 10.96 -9.81
CA ASP A 80 11.28 11.04 -10.70
C ASP A 80 11.33 9.82 -11.63
N LEU A 81 11.00 8.62 -11.15
CA LEU A 81 10.80 7.43 -11.99
C LEU A 81 9.67 7.62 -13.02
N LEU A 82 8.53 8.16 -12.59
CA LEU A 82 7.41 8.44 -13.48
C LEU A 82 7.77 9.46 -14.56
N ARG A 83 8.53 10.50 -14.20
CA ARG A 83 9.01 11.49 -15.16
C ARG A 83 9.98 10.85 -16.17
N ALA A 84 10.93 10.06 -15.69
CA ALA A 84 11.90 9.39 -16.55
C ALA A 84 11.23 8.45 -17.59
N ALA A 85 10.09 7.86 -17.25
CA ALA A 85 9.37 6.95 -18.16
C ALA A 85 8.89 7.61 -19.46
N TRP A 86 8.68 8.93 -19.48
CA TRP A 86 8.17 9.64 -20.66
C TRP A 86 8.99 10.87 -21.06
N ALA A 87 9.99 11.26 -20.27
CA ALA A 87 10.78 12.47 -20.53
C ALA A 87 11.65 12.39 -21.80
N ASP A 88 12.05 11.19 -22.23
CA ASP A 88 12.87 10.99 -23.44
C ASP A 88 12.05 10.87 -24.74
N GLN A 89 10.72 10.94 -24.66
CA GLN A 89 9.82 10.81 -25.81
C GLN A 89 9.61 12.16 -26.52
N ASP A 90 9.41 12.14 -27.84
CA ASP A 90 9.22 13.36 -28.62
C ASP A 90 7.82 13.96 -28.38
N PRO A 91 7.72 15.16 -27.77
CA PRO A 91 6.43 15.78 -27.49
C PRO A 91 5.78 16.44 -28.72
N GLU A 92 6.53 16.71 -29.79
CA GLU A 92 6.01 17.44 -30.95
C GLU A 92 5.34 16.52 -31.99
N SER A 93 5.70 15.24 -32.03
CA SER A 93 5.09 14.24 -32.93
C SER A 93 5.14 12.82 -32.36
N PRO A 94 4.39 12.55 -31.28
CA PRO A 94 4.38 11.24 -30.65
C PRO A 94 3.74 10.18 -31.56
N SER A 95 4.38 9.02 -31.64
CA SER A 95 3.81 7.81 -32.21
C SER A 95 2.58 7.33 -31.39
N GLU A 96 1.82 6.38 -31.94
CA GLU A 96 0.69 5.77 -31.22
C GLU A 96 1.13 5.10 -29.91
N ALA A 97 2.31 4.47 -29.89
CA ALA A 97 2.88 3.84 -28.70
C ALA A 97 3.24 4.86 -27.61
N GLU A 98 3.94 5.95 -27.96
CA GLU A 98 4.26 7.04 -27.02
C GLU A 98 2.99 7.71 -26.47
N SER A 99 1.96 7.86 -27.32
CA SER A 99 0.66 8.36 -26.88
C SER A 99 -0.01 7.44 -25.84
N GLU A 100 0.12 6.12 -25.97
CA GLU A 100 -0.37 5.17 -24.95
C GLU A 100 0.44 5.26 -23.65
N GLU A 101 1.75 5.44 -23.74
CA GLU A 101 2.63 5.63 -22.58
C GLU A 101 2.30 6.92 -21.81
N PHE A 102 2.04 8.04 -22.50
CA PHE A 102 1.57 9.28 -21.87
C PHE A 102 0.23 9.09 -21.14
N ARG A 103 -0.73 8.38 -21.75
CA ARG A 103 -2.02 8.07 -21.08
C ARG A 103 -1.80 7.22 -19.83
N ASN A 104 -0.88 6.25 -19.89
CA ASN A 104 -0.52 5.45 -18.74
C ASN A 104 0.14 6.30 -17.64
N ALA A 105 1.10 7.16 -17.99
CA ALA A 105 1.74 8.08 -17.06
C ALA A 105 0.72 8.99 -16.36
N LEU A 106 -0.22 9.59 -17.11
CA LEU A 106 -1.31 10.40 -16.54
C LEU A 106 -2.20 9.62 -15.59
N ARG A 107 -2.54 8.37 -15.93
CA ARG A 107 -3.29 7.48 -15.04
C ARG A 107 -2.53 7.26 -13.73
N GLN A 108 -1.22 7.00 -13.79
CA GLN A 108 -0.38 6.79 -12.61
C GLN A 108 -0.28 8.05 -11.73
N TYR A 109 -0.10 9.22 -12.34
CA TYR A 109 -0.14 10.50 -11.61
C TYR A 109 -1.48 10.70 -10.90
N ARG A 110 -2.60 10.42 -11.58
CA ARG A 110 -3.94 10.54 -10.99
C ARG A 110 -4.10 9.59 -9.81
N GLU A 111 -3.74 8.32 -9.96
CA GLU A 111 -3.87 7.32 -8.89
C GLU A 111 -3.03 7.69 -7.66
N ILE A 112 -1.79 8.14 -7.82
CA ILE A 112 -0.93 8.56 -6.70
C ILE A 112 -1.49 9.81 -6.02
N THR A 113 -1.92 10.80 -6.79
CA THR A 113 -2.51 12.03 -6.24
C THR A 113 -3.79 11.73 -5.46
N GLN A 114 -4.66 10.87 -6.00
CA GLN A 114 -5.89 10.46 -5.32
C GLN A 114 -5.59 9.74 -4.00
N ARG A 115 -4.57 8.87 -3.95
CA ARG A 115 -4.17 8.21 -2.71
C ARG A 115 -3.62 9.20 -1.68
N LEU A 116 -2.84 10.19 -2.12
CA LEU A 116 -2.34 11.24 -1.22
C LEU A 116 -3.47 12.07 -0.60
N LEU A 117 -4.52 12.34 -1.37
CA LEU A 117 -5.72 13.05 -0.88
C LEU A 117 -6.62 12.19 0.02
N GLN A 118 -6.34 10.89 0.14
CA GLN A 118 -7.10 9.94 0.97
C GLN A 118 -6.34 9.48 2.23
N LEU A 119 -5.11 9.99 2.44
CA LEU A 119 -4.37 9.84 3.70
C LEU A 119 -5.05 10.61 4.82
#